data_AF-A0AAW1TQM5-F1
#
_entry.id   AF-A0AAW1TQM5-F1
#
_cell.length_a   1.000
_cell.length_b   1.000
_cell.length_c   1.000
_cell.angle_alpha   90.00
_cell.angle_beta   90.00
_cell.angle_gamma   90.00
#
_symmetry.space_group_name_H-M   'P 1'
#
loop_
_entity.id
_entity.type
_entity.pdbx_description
1 polymer ?
#
loop_
_entity_poly.entity_id
_entity_poly.type
_entity_poly.pdbx_seq_one_letter_code
_entity_poly.pdbx_strand_id
1 'polypeptide(L)'
;MQQRKPLIMIPIIGEIICCLLLILNSIFFYELPLIFTTLGDSIPFSLSGGWPCFNIGIYSYVGSKYKDEEKTFRVGIVTATSMSALLFGSCAGGFLYQQVGFIGFYSICSILLCTGLVIGYFTIHDEQPEMEENKETTTNFKQLFGVEQLISTIKTAFKSGPNKRKCKILVCMVTLLLVAGTFNGEVSMNYMYTRLKFAWNASEFALFVGFQIFVQMLGACCDGFQMCSVIALRSLICKIVPPNELGQTNSMLALVEALIPIIFGTIYATIYQKTVDVFPGTYFFVSAGIRILGLGFFLWLYKEALLLRRRSRKEAKENSIETYIMNPDGI
;
A
#
# COMPACT_ATOMS: atom_id res chain seq x y z
N MET A 1 8.08 21.19 3.34
CA MET A 1 8.38 20.10 2.39
C MET A 1 7.61 20.35 1.10
N GLN A 2 8.15 21.11 0.15
CA GLN A 2 7.44 21.45 -1.09
C GLN A 2 8.35 21.37 -2.32
N GLN A 3 9.06 20.25 -2.48
CA GLN A 3 9.62 19.86 -3.78
C GLN A 3 8.96 18.54 -4.16
N ARG A 4 8.07 18.54 -5.16
CA ARG A 4 7.24 17.38 -5.51
C ARG A 4 7.89 16.55 -6.60
N LYS A 5 8.67 17.19 -7.47
CA LYS A 5 9.45 16.53 -8.53
C LYS A 5 10.39 15.43 -7.99
N PRO A 6 11.16 15.62 -6.89
CA PRO A 6 12.01 14.55 -6.36
C PRO A 6 11.21 13.32 -5.88
N LEU A 7 10.03 13.52 -5.26
CA LEU A 7 9.20 12.40 -4.78
C LEU A 7 8.68 11.51 -5.90
N ILE A 8 8.45 12.06 -7.10
CA ILE A 8 8.00 11.27 -8.25
C ILE A 8 9.19 10.63 -8.97
N MET A 9 10.31 11.35 -9.08
CA MET A 9 11.43 10.94 -9.93
C MET A 9 12.36 9.92 -9.26
N ILE A 10 12.60 10.03 -7.95
CA ILE A 10 13.49 9.11 -7.21
C ILE A 10 13.00 7.65 -7.31
N PRO A 11 11.70 7.33 -7.10
CA PRO A 11 11.19 5.98 -7.30
C PRO A 11 11.43 5.40 -8.70
N ILE A 12 11.24 6.21 -9.75
CA ILE A 12 11.46 5.79 -11.15
C ILE A 12 12.93 5.44 -11.38
N ILE A 13 13.85 6.24 -10.84
CA ILE A 13 15.29 5.96 -10.92
C ILE A 13 15.62 4.65 -10.20
N GLY A 14 15.04 4.43 -9.01
CA GLY A 14 15.21 3.17 -8.27
C GLY A 14 14.76 1.96 -9.09
N GLU A 15 13.60 2.06 -9.77
CA GLU A 15 13.08 1.00 -10.63
C GLU A 15 13.99 0.71 -11.85
N ILE A 16 14.54 1.76 -12.48
CA ILE A 16 15.50 1.60 -13.59
C ILE A 16 16.75 0.86 -13.10
N ILE A 17 17.27 1.20 -11.92
CA ILE A 17 18.41 0.49 -11.33
C ILE A 17 18.06 -1.00 -11.09
N CYS A 18 16.86 -1.31 -10.60
CA CYS A 18 16.39 -2.68 -10.42
C CYS A 18 16.36 -3.45 -11.75
N CYS A 19 15.79 -2.84 -12.80
CA CYS A 19 15.76 -3.43 -14.14
C CYS A 19 17.17 -3.74 -14.66
N LEU A 20 18.14 -2.82 -14.48
CA LEU A 20 19.53 -3.04 -14.91
C LEU A 20 20.21 -4.16 -14.11
N LEU A 21 19.97 -4.24 -12.80
CA LEU A 21 20.49 -5.32 -11.96
C LEU A 21 19.87 -6.68 -12.30
N LEU A 22 18.59 -6.71 -12.66
CA LEU A 22 17.91 -7.93 -13.12
C LEU A 22 18.41 -8.39 -14.49
N ILE A 23 18.73 -7.46 -15.40
CA ILE A 23 19.40 -7.79 -16.66
C ILE A 23 20.77 -8.41 -16.38
N LEU A 24 21.58 -7.79 -15.50
CA LEU A 24 22.88 -8.33 -15.11
C LEU A 24 22.74 -9.74 -14.51
N ASN A 25 21.76 -9.93 -13.63
CA ASN A 25 21.48 -11.23 -13.02
C ASN A 25 21.04 -12.27 -14.06
N SER A 26 20.24 -11.87 -15.06
CA SER A 26 19.83 -12.76 -16.13
C SER A 26 20.99 -13.18 -17.04
N ILE A 27 22.05 -12.36 -17.19
CA ILE A 27 23.26 -12.71 -17.93
C ILE A 27 24.11 -13.71 -17.13
N PHE A 28 24.32 -13.43 -15.85
CA PHE A 28 25.13 -14.25 -14.94
C PHE A 28 24.29 -15.25 -14.14
N PHE A 29 23.20 -15.76 -14.73
CA PHE A 29 22.18 -16.53 -14.02
C PHE A 29 22.74 -17.78 -13.32
N TYR A 30 23.71 -18.45 -13.94
CA TYR A 30 24.33 -19.66 -13.39
C TYR A 30 25.46 -19.38 -12.39
N GLU A 31 25.98 -18.15 -12.36
CA GLU A 31 27.13 -17.76 -11.53
C GLU A 31 26.70 -17.02 -10.27
N LEU A 32 25.60 -16.26 -10.34
CA LEU A 32 25.10 -15.46 -9.22
C LEU A 32 24.10 -16.26 -8.37
N PRO A 33 24.29 -16.31 -7.04
CA PRO A 33 23.30 -16.86 -6.13
C PRO A 33 21.96 -16.10 -6.20
N LEU A 34 20.84 -16.82 -6.00
CA LEU A 34 19.48 -16.27 -6.00
C LEU A 34 19.30 -15.06 -5.08
N ILE A 35 20.06 -15.00 -3.97
CA ILE A 35 19.99 -13.88 -3.04
C ILE A 35 20.36 -12.55 -3.71
N PHE A 36 21.32 -12.54 -4.64
CA PHE A 36 21.68 -11.34 -5.38
C PHE A 36 20.55 -10.84 -6.28
N THR A 37 19.77 -11.74 -6.88
CA THR A 37 18.58 -11.38 -7.65
C THR A 37 17.56 -10.68 -6.75
N THR A 38 17.25 -11.27 -5.60
CA THR A 38 16.25 -10.72 -4.68
C THR A 38 16.68 -9.39 -4.06
N LEU A 39 17.96 -9.25 -3.69
CA LEU A 39 18.49 -8.02 -3.12
C LEU A 39 18.60 -6.92 -4.19
N GLY A 40 19.00 -7.27 -5.41
CA GLY A 40 19.11 -6.32 -6.52
C GLY A 40 17.79 -5.73 -6.95
N ASP A 41 16.71 -6.52 -6.89
CA ASP A 41 15.34 -6.07 -7.14
C ASP A 41 14.77 -5.26 -5.96
N SER A 42 14.94 -5.74 -4.73
CA SER A 42 14.26 -5.15 -3.58
C SER A 42 14.93 -3.89 -3.04
N ILE A 43 16.26 -3.83 -2.97
CA ILE A 43 16.99 -2.75 -2.27
C ILE A 43 16.83 -1.40 -2.98
N PRO A 44 17.14 -1.25 -4.27
CA PRO A 44 17.10 0.08 -4.90
C PRO A 44 15.68 0.64 -4.95
N PHE A 45 14.67 -0.20 -5.22
CA PHE A 45 13.26 0.19 -5.20
C PHE A 45 12.77 0.56 -3.79
N SER A 46 13.18 -0.19 -2.76
CA SER A 46 12.77 0.12 -1.38
C SER A 46 13.43 1.40 -0.86
N LEU A 47 14.71 1.62 -1.17
CA LEU A 47 15.44 2.81 -0.75
C LEU A 47 14.98 4.07 -1.49
N SER A 48 14.48 3.94 -2.71
CA SER A 48 13.89 5.06 -3.46
C SER A 48 12.49 5.46 -2.96
N GLY A 49 11.92 4.71 -2.01
CA GLY A 49 10.59 4.93 -1.43
C GLY A 49 9.47 4.17 -2.14
N GLY A 50 9.79 3.48 -3.25
CA GLY A 50 8.90 2.56 -3.96
C GLY A 50 7.54 3.13 -4.38
N TRP A 51 6.57 2.22 -4.51
CA TRP A 51 5.22 2.54 -4.97
C TRP A 51 4.47 3.57 -4.10
N PRO A 52 4.57 3.54 -2.74
CA PRO A 52 3.92 4.53 -1.89
C PRO A 52 4.47 5.96 -2.10
N CYS A 53 5.80 6.13 -2.23
CA CYS A 53 6.41 7.44 -2.43
C CYS A 53 5.97 8.04 -3.78
N PHE A 54 5.99 7.23 -4.84
CA PHE A 54 5.51 7.62 -6.16
C PHE A 54 4.06 8.12 -6.14
N ASN A 55 3.15 7.38 -5.50
CA ASN A 55 1.74 7.78 -5.39
C ASN A 55 1.55 9.04 -4.54
N ILE A 56 2.26 9.16 -3.42
CA ILE A 56 2.23 10.38 -2.60
C ILE A 56 2.67 11.58 -3.43
N GLY A 57 3.73 11.44 -4.24
CA GLY A 57 4.20 12.46 -5.16
C GLY A 57 3.11 12.91 -6.14
N ILE A 58 2.47 11.96 -6.83
CA ILE A 58 1.40 12.25 -7.80
C ILE A 58 0.18 12.89 -7.14
N TYR A 59 -0.34 12.30 -6.05
CA TYR A 59 -1.52 12.84 -5.39
C TYR A 59 -1.26 14.22 -4.76
N SER A 60 -0.04 14.46 -4.26
CA SER A 60 0.37 15.78 -3.77
C SER A 60 0.47 16.79 -4.91
N TYR A 61 0.99 16.38 -6.07
CA TYR A 61 1.04 17.23 -7.26
C TYR A 61 -0.36 17.61 -7.75
N VAL A 62 -1.26 16.64 -7.93
CA VAL A 62 -2.66 16.90 -8.29
C VAL A 62 -3.35 17.77 -7.23
N GLY A 63 -3.14 17.46 -5.96
CA GLY A 63 -3.80 18.17 -4.86
C GLY A 63 -3.40 19.62 -4.70
N SER A 64 -2.28 20.02 -5.30
CA SER A 64 -1.76 21.39 -5.29
C SER A 64 -2.05 22.19 -6.54
N LYS A 65 -2.06 21.53 -7.71
CA LYS A 65 -2.22 22.20 -9.01
C LYS A 65 -3.67 22.57 -9.31
N TYR A 66 -4.62 21.87 -8.72
CA TYR A 66 -6.04 21.99 -9.03
C TYR A 66 -6.85 22.46 -7.83
N LYS A 67 -7.88 23.26 -8.10
CA LYS A 67 -8.86 23.71 -7.10
C LYS A 67 -9.66 22.51 -6.56
N ASP A 68 -10.16 22.64 -5.33
CA ASP A 68 -10.81 21.54 -4.61
C ASP A 68 -12.03 20.94 -5.33
N GLU A 69 -12.74 21.72 -6.14
CA GLU A 69 -13.89 21.26 -6.95
C GLU A 69 -13.50 20.20 -8.01
N GLU A 70 -12.37 20.38 -8.69
CA GLU A 70 -11.89 19.43 -9.72
C GLU A 70 -10.95 18.35 -9.17
N LYS A 71 -10.35 18.60 -8.00
CA LYS A 71 -9.32 17.75 -7.39
C LYS A 71 -9.78 16.32 -7.18
N THR A 72 -10.99 16.13 -6.68
CA THR A 72 -11.56 14.79 -6.46
C THR A 72 -11.73 14.01 -7.78
N PHE A 73 -12.23 14.68 -8.82
CA PHE A 73 -12.40 14.07 -10.14
C PHE A 73 -11.05 13.67 -10.75
N ARG A 74 -10.04 14.55 -10.66
CA ARG A 74 -8.69 14.26 -11.18
C ARG A 74 -7.97 13.16 -10.42
N VAL A 75 -8.13 13.09 -9.09
CA VAL A 75 -7.64 11.97 -8.27
C VAL A 75 -8.30 10.65 -8.70
N GLY A 76 -9.60 10.69 -9.03
CA GLY A 76 -10.33 9.56 -9.61
C GLY A 76 -9.72 9.09 -10.93
N ILE A 77 -9.47 10.03 -11.87
CA ILE A 77 -8.82 9.72 -13.15
C ILE A 77 -7.44 9.09 -12.94
N VAL A 78 -6.59 9.68 -12.10
CA VAL A 78 -5.26 9.13 -11.79
C VAL A 78 -5.37 7.69 -11.30
N THR A 79 -6.29 7.42 -10.37
CA THR A 79 -6.51 6.09 -9.81
C THR A 79 -6.99 5.10 -10.87
N ALA A 80 -7.91 5.50 -11.74
CA ALA A 80 -8.39 4.67 -12.85
C ALA A 80 -7.27 4.36 -13.86
N THR A 81 -6.42 5.34 -14.17
CA THR A 81 -5.24 5.16 -15.04
C THR A 81 -4.25 4.18 -14.43
N SER A 82 -3.98 4.26 -13.12
CA SER A 82 -3.10 3.30 -12.42
C SER A 82 -3.65 1.87 -12.47
N MET A 83 -4.96 1.67 -12.29
CA MET A 83 -5.58 0.34 -12.39
C MET A 83 -5.53 -0.22 -13.81
N SER A 84 -5.75 0.65 -14.81
CA SER A 84 -5.66 0.28 -16.22
C SER A 84 -4.23 -0.12 -16.58
N ALA A 85 -3.23 0.65 -16.12
CA ALA A 85 -1.82 0.32 -16.31
C ALA A 85 -1.47 -1.05 -15.71
N LEU A 86 -2.00 -1.40 -14.54
CA LEU A 86 -1.79 -2.71 -13.91
C LEU A 86 -2.40 -3.85 -14.74
N LEU A 87 -3.60 -3.64 -15.29
CA LEU A 87 -4.27 -4.60 -16.18
C LEU A 87 -3.44 -4.87 -17.44
N PHE A 88 -3.07 -3.80 -18.17
CA PHE A 88 -2.29 -3.92 -19.40
C PHE A 88 -0.89 -4.47 -19.13
N GLY A 89 -0.22 -4.03 -18.06
CA GLY A 89 1.10 -4.52 -17.68
C GLY A 89 1.11 -6.01 -17.36
N SER A 90 0.08 -6.51 -16.66
CA SER A 90 -0.05 -7.93 -16.33
C SER A 90 -0.30 -8.77 -17.60
N CYS A 91 -1.25 -8.36 -18.45
CA CYS A 91 -1.57 -9.09 -19.68
C CYS A 91 -0.43 -9.08 -20.70
N ALA A 92 0.14 -7.91 -20.99
CA ALA A 92 1.23 -7.76 -21.95
C ALA A 92 2.53 -8.37 -21.43
N GLY A 93 2.76 -8.30 -20.12
CA GLY A 93 4.02 -8.75 -19.51
C GLY A 93 4.27 -10.25 -19.67
N GLY A 94 3.25 -11.09 -19.43
CA GLY A 94 3.38 -12.54 -19.61
C GLY A 94 3.69 -12.93 -21.05
N PHE A 95 3.03 -12.28 -22.02
CA PHE A 95 3.26 -12.51 -23.44
C PHE A 95 4.65 -12.04 -23.89
N LEU A 96 5.06 -10.83 -23.50
CA LEU A 96 6.39 -10.29 -23.79
C LEU A 96 7.47 -11.20 -23.25
N TYR A 97 7.34 -11.63 -21.99
CA TYR A 97 8.29 -12.54 -21.35
C TYR A 97 8.50 -13.84 -22.15
N GLN A 98 7.43 -14.45 -22.66
CA GLN A 98 7.55 -15.68 -23.46
C GLN A 98 8.26 -15.48 -24.81
N GLN A 99 8.15 -14.30 -25.41
CA GLN A 99 8.72 -14.03 -26.74
C GLN A 99 10.17 -13.56 -26.69
N VAL A 100 10.49 -12.65 -25.76
CA VAL A 100 11.81 -11.98 -25.72
C VAL A 100 12.70 -12.45 -24.55
N GLY A 101 12.19 -13.33 -23.70
CA GLY A 101 12.89 -13.81 -22.51
C GLY A 101 13.12 -12.71 -21.46
N PHE A 102 13.86 -13.03 -20.40
CA PHE A 102 14.11 -12.11 -19.27
C PHE A 102 14.88 -10.84 -19.69
N ILE A 103 15.97 -10.99 -20.46
CA ILE A 103 16.82 -9.86 -20.86
C ILE A 103 16.03 -8.86 -21.72
N GLY A 104 15.31 -9.35 -22.73
CA GLY A 104 14.50 -8.51 -23.61
C GLY A 104 13.36 -7.84 -22.85
N PHE A 105 12.70 -8.58 -21.97
CA PHE A 105 11.61 -8.07 -21.13
C PHE A 105 12.05 -6.87 -20.27
N TYR A 106 13.10 -7.04 -19.46
CA TYR A 106 13.58 -5.96 -18.60
C TYR A 106 14.21 -4.81 -19.38
N SER A 107 14.78 -5.06 -20.56
CA SER A 107 15.29 -3.98 -21.44
C SER A 107 14.17 -3.09 -21.95
N ILE A 108 13.04 -3.68 -22.38
CA ILE A 108 11.85 -2.93 -22.81
C ILE A 108 11.28 -2.12 -21.64
N CYS A 109 11.16 -2.71 -20.45
CA CYS A 109 10.73 -2.01 -19.25
C CYS A 109 11.64 -0.82 -18.92
N SER A 110 12.96 -1.01 -18.97
CA SER A 110 13.92 0.05 -18.70
C SER A 110 13.80 1.21 -19.72
N ILE A 111 13.57 0.93 -21.00
CA ILE A 111 13.38 1.97 -22.02
C ILE A 111 12.09 2.75 -21.78
N LEU A 112 10.99 2.06 -21.46
CA LEU A 112 9.71 2.70 -21.13
C LEU A 112 9.83 3.59 -19.88
N LEU A 113 10.53 3.11 -18.85
CA LEU A 113 10.79 3.87 -17.62
C LEU A 113 11.69 5.08 -17.88
N CYS A 114 12.75 4.94 -18.68
CA CYS A 114 13.59 6.07 -19.09
C CYS A 114 12.80 7.12 -19.87
N THR A 115 11.91 6.68 -20.77
CA THR A 115 11.01 7.59 -21.51
C THR A 115 10.07 8.32 -20.55
N GLY A 116 9.48 7.59 -19.60
CA GLY A 116 8.65 8.16 -18.54
C GLY A 116 9.39 9.15 -17.64
N LEU A 117 10.65 8.86 -17.30
CA LEU A 117 11.54 9.75 -16.55
C LEU A 117 11.77 11.06 -17.33
N VAL A 118 12.10 10.96 -18.62
CA VAL A 118 12.33 12.14 -19.47
C VAL A 118 11.05 12.99 -19.58
N ILE A 119 9.91 12.37 -19.86
CA ILE A 119 8.62 13.07 -19.93
C ILE A 119 8.28 13.73 -18.59
N GLY A 120 8.45 13.00 -17.48
CA GLY A 120 8.21 13.51 -16.13
C GLY A 120 9.12 14.69 -15.79
N TYR A 121 10.39 14.63 -16.19
CA TYR A 121 11.36 15.71 -15.98
C TYR A 121 10.95 17.01 -16.67
N PHE A 122 10.45 16.94 -17.91
CA PHE A 122 10.04 18.13 -18.67
C PHE A 122 8.62 18.61 -18.33
N THR A 123 7.72 17.72 -17.92
CA THR A 123 6.30 18.08 -17.69
C THR A 123 6.05 18.57 -16.27
N ILE A 124 6.74 17.98 -15.27
CA ILE A 124 6.54 18.33 -13.86
C ILE A 124 7.33 19.59 -13.54
N HIS A 125 6.60 20.70 -13.53
CA HIS A 125 7.05 21.99 -13.03
C HIS A 125 6.71 22.09 -11.54
N ASP A 126 7.72 22.26 -10.70
CA ASP A 126 7.52 22.63 -9.30
C ASP A 126 7.22 24.14 -9.26
N GLU A 127 6.07 24.54 -8.71
CA GLU A 127 5.84 25.93 -8.32
C GLU A 127 6.80 26.27 -7.19
N GLN A 128 7.56 27.35 -7.33
CA GLN A 128 8.43 27.79 -6.26
C GLN A 128 7.59 28.10 -5.01
N PRO A 129 7.99 27.62 -3.83
CA PRO A 129 7.32 28.02 -2.61
C PRO A 129 7.47 29.53 -2.44
N GLU A 130 6.37 30.23 -2.15
CA GLU A 130 6.48 31.54 -1.48
C GLU A 130 7.38 31.33 -0.27
N MET A 131 8.44 32.14 -0.17
CA MET A 131 9.46 32.00 0.87
C MET A 131 8.84 32.32 2.24
N GLU A 132 8.34 31.30 2.94
CA GLU A 132 8.37 31.32 4.39
C GLU A 132 9.83 31.09 4.81
N GLU A 133 10.51 32.21 5.03
CA GLU A 133 11.81 32.28 5.68
C GLU A 133 11.72 31.62 7.08
N ASN A 134 12.70 30.78 7.40
CA ASN A 134 12.86 29.98 8.64
C ASN A 134 12.11 28.64 8.73
N LYS A 135 12.73 27.62 8.12
CA LYS A 135 13.34 26.53 8.91
C LYS A 135 14.50 25.96 8.12
N GLU A 136 15.72 26.14 8.60
CA GLU A 136 16.86 25.31 8.23
C GLU A 136 16.56 23.85 8.60
N THR A 137 15.80 23.15 7.76
CA THR A 137 15.85 21.69 7.74
C THR A 137 17.14 21.31 7.04
N THR A 138 18.25 21.34 7.79
CA THR A 138 19.40 20.50 7.47
C THR A 138 18.89 19.06 7.47
N THR A 139 18.52 18.53 6.30
CA THR A 139 18.16 17.13 6.13
C THR A 139 19.41 16.30 6.31
N ASN A 140 19.79 16.09 7.57
CA ASN A 140 20.78 15.13 7.96
C ASN A 140 20.26 13.75 7.54
N PHE A 141 20.99 12.99 6.74
CA PHE A 141 20.65 11.60 6.40
C PHE A 141 20.41 10.74 7.67
N LYS A 142 20.99 11.11 8.81
CA LYS A 142 20.69 10.54 10.15
C LYS A 142 19.25 10.74 10.62
N GLN A 143 18.55 11.79 10.16
CA GLN A 143 17.13 11.97 10.43
C GLN A 143 16.23 11.11 9.51
N LEU A 144 16.71 10.69 8.33
CA LEU A 144 15.99 9.75 7.47
C LEU A 144 16.07 8.31 7.99
N PHE A 145 17.17 7.94 8.66
CA PHE A 145 17.39 6.63 9.28
C PHE A 145 17.49 6.72 10.82
N GLY A 146 16.72 7.61 11.43
CA GLY A 146 16.73 7.79 12.88
C GLY A 146 16.05 6.62 13.58
N VAL A 147 16.82 5.68 14.15
CA VAL A 147 16.30 4.63 15.04
C VAL A 147 15.45 5.24 16.17
N GLU A 148 15.75 6.46 16.60
CA GLU A 148 14.94 7.23 17.55
C GLU A 148 13.53 7.57 17.05
N GLN A 149 13.37 7.87 15.76
CA GLN A 149 12.06 8.08 15.14
C GLN A 149 11.29 6.75 15.09
N LEU A 150 11.98 5.64 14.83
CA LEU A 150 11.39 4.31 14.81
C LEU A 150 10.92 3.91 16.22
N ILE A 151 11.74 4.14 17.25
CA ILE A 151 11.40 3.88 18.66
C ILE A 151 10.27 4.80 19.14
N SER A 152 10.30 6.09 18.82
CA SER A 152 9.23 7.03 19.22
C SER A 152 7.91 6.67 18.55
N THR A 153 7.96 6.28 17.29
CA THR A 153 6.83 5.77 16.52
C THR A 153 6.21 4.55 17.20
N ILE A 154 7.02 3.52 17.52
CA ILE A 154 6.55 2.34 18.28
C ILE A 154 5.92 2.75 19.61
N LYS A 155 6.58 3.61 20.40
CA LYS A 155 6.04 4.08 21.69
C LYS A 155 4.68 4.77 21.54
N THR A 156 4.44 5.50 20.45
CA THR A 156 3.18 6.20 20.21
C THR A 156 1.99 5.26 20.00
N ALA A 157 2.11 4.12 19.31
CA ALA A 157 0.97 3.18 19.23
C ALA A 157 0.68 2.46 20.55
N PHE A 158 1.68 2.25 21.39
CA PHE A 158 1.49 1.60 22.69
C PHE A 158 1.10 2.59 23.80
N LYS A 159 0.94 3.87 23.48
CA LYS A 159 0.50 4.92 24.41
C LYS A 159 -0.94 4.67 24.85
N SER A 160 -1.14 4.57 26.15
CA SER A 160 -2.48 4.55 26.74
C SER A 160 -3.15 5.89 26.50
N GLY A 161 -4.42 5.87 26.09
CA GLY A 161 -5.19 7.08 25.79
C GLY A 161 -6.66 6.90 26.17
N PRO A 162 -7.43 7.99 26.19
CA PRO A 162 -8.85 7.95 26.51
C PRO A 162 -9.57 6.97 25.59
N ASN A 163 -10.65 6.38 26.11
CA ASN A 163 -11.57 5.58 25.31
C ASN A 163 -10.93 4.32 24.67
N LYS A 164 -10.07 3.61 25.42
CA LYS A 164 -9.40 2.37 24.98
C LYS A 164 -8.64 2.52 23.65
N ARG A 165 -8.06 3.69 23.40
CA ARG A 165 -7.34 4.04 22.16
C ARG A 165 -6.31 2.97 21.75
N LYS A 166 -5.44 2.57 22.68
CA LYS A 166 -4.41 1.54 22.47
C LYS A 166 -5.00 0.24 21.91
N CYS A 167 -6.08 -0.24 22.52
CA CYS A 167 -6.76 -1.47 22.09
C CYS A 167 -7.32 -1.32 20.67
N LYS A 168 -7.95 -0.18 20.35
CA LYS A 168 -8.50 0.10 19.01
C LYS A 168 -7.42 0.10 17.93
N ILE A 169 -6.30 0.77 18.19
CA ILE A 169 -5.17 0.83 17.25
C ILE A 169 -4.58 -0.57 17.04
N LEU A 170 -4.35 -1.34 18.11
CA LEU A 170 -3.83 -2.71 18.00
C LEU A 170 -4.79 -3.63 17.23
N VAL A 171 -6.09 -3.57 17.51
CA VAL A 171 -7.06 -4.38 16.76
C VAL A 171 -7.13 -3.94 15.30
N CYS A 172 -7.02 -2.65 15.00
CA CYS A 172 -6.90 -2.17 13.61
C CYS A 172 -5.66 -2.73 12.91
N MET A 173 -4.49 -2.70 13.56
CA MET A 173 -3.25 -3.25 13.02
C MET A 173 -3.36 -4.76 12.77
N VAL A 174 -3.92 -5.51 13.72
CA VAL A 174 -4.16 -6.95 13.57
C VAL A 174 -5.15 -7.22 12.44
N THR A 175 -6.25 -6.47 12.35
CA THR A 175 -7.23 -6.63 11.27
C THR A 175 -6.59 -6.36 9.91
N LEU A 176 -5.75 -5.33 9.82
CA LEU A 176 -5.02 -5.00 8.60
C LEU A 176 -4.05 -6.13 8.21
N LEU A 177 -3.30 -6.68 9.16
CA LEU A 177 -2.44 -7.84 8.94
C LEU A 177 -3.21 -9.05 8.39
N LEU A 178 -4.37 -9.38 8.98
CA LEU A 178 -5.17 -10.54 8.56
C LEU A 178 -5.74 -10.33 7.14
N VAL A 179 -6.26 -9.14 6.85
CA VAL A 179 -6.86 -8.82 5.54
C VAL A 179 -5.81 -8.73 4.44
N ALA A 180 -4.78 -7.89 4.63
CA ALA A 180 -3.74 -7.69 3.61
C ALA A 180 -2.77 -8.88 3.53
N GLY A 181 -2.60 -9.61 4.62
CA GLY A 181 -1.76 -10.81 4.67
C GLY A 181 -2.34 -12.00 3.93
N THR A 182 -3.64 -12.28 4.05
CA THR A 182 -4.28 -13.34 3.27
C THR A 182 -4.20 -13.08 1.78
N PHE A 183 -4.35 -11.81 1.36
CA PHE A 183 -4.17 -11.43 -0.04
C PHE A 183 -2.75 -11.72 -0.55
N ASN A 184 -1.72 -11.26 0.18
CA ASN A 184 -0.32 -11.53 -0.20
C ASN A 184 0.02 -13.03 -0.18
N GLY A 185 -0.43 -13.75 0.86
CA GLY A 185 -0.21 -15.19 0.99
C GLY A 185 -0.81 -15.97 -0.19
N GLU A 186 -2.04 -15.67 -0.60
CA GLU A 186 -2.64 -16.30 -1.77
C GLU A 186 -1.91 -15.99 -3.06
N VAL A 187 -1.60 -14.71 -3.30
CA VAL A 187 -0.86 -14.28 -4.51
C VAL A 187 0.48 -15.01 -4.61
N SER A 188 1.19 -15.19 -3.49
CA SER A 188 2.49 -15.86 -3.47
C SER A 188 2.44 -17.34 -3.91
N MET A 189 1.32 -18.04 -3.66
CA MET A 189 1.17 -19.46 -3.99
C MET A 189 0.40 -19.70 -5.28
N ASN A 190 -0.38 -18.72 -5.74
CA ASN A 190 -1.35 -18.91 -6.81
C ASN A 190 -0.72 -19.41 -8.11
N TYR A 191 0.44 -18.85 -8.50
CA TYR A 191 1.15 -19.29 -9.69
C TYR A 191 1.56 -20.76 -9.59
N MET A 192 2.20 -21.15 -8.48
CA MET A 192 2.63 -22.53 -8.23
C MET A 192 1.44 -23.51 -8.22
N TYR A 193 0.33 -23.11 -7.60
CA TYR A 193 -0.90 -23.91 -7.59
C TYR A 193 -1.45 -24.12 -9.01
N THR A 194 -1.60 -23.04 -9.80
CA THR A 194 -2.11 -23.16 -11.16
C THR A 194 -1.19 -23.95 -12.07
N ARG A 195 0.13 -23.82 -11.89
CA ARG A 195 1.13 -24.58 -12.61
C ARG A 195 1.02 -26.08 -12.30
N LEU A 196 0.87 -26.44 -11.03
CA LEU A 196 0.78 -27.84 -10.61
C LEU A 196 -0.55 -28.48 -11.02
N LYS A 197 -1.68 -27.78 -10.84
CA LYS A 197 -3.01 -28.34 -11.06
C LYS A 197 -3.45 -28.33 -12.53
N PHE A 198 -3.08 -27.29 -13.27
CA PHE A 198 -3.57 -27.04 -14.64
C PHE A 198 -2.45 -26.98 -15.68
N ALA A 199 -1.19 -27.19 -15.29
CA ALA A 199 -0.02 -27.07 -16.17
C ALA A 199 0.11 -25.69 -16.86
N TRP A 200 -0.48 -24.65 -16.29
CA TRP A 200 -0.50 -23.32 -16.89
C TRP A 200 0.89 -22.74 -17.09
N ASN A 201 1.11 -22.14 -18.25
CA ASN A 201 2.31 -21.37 -18.56
C ASN A 201 2.18 -19.92 -18.04
N ALA A 202 3.30 -19.18 -18.02
CA ALA A 202 3.35 -17.80 -17.53
C ALA A 202 2.31 -16.89 -18.22
N SER A 203 2.09 -17.03 -19.52
CA SER A 203 1.08 -16.23 -20.25
C SER A 203 -0.35 -16.56 -19.88
N GLU A 204 -0.70 -17.83 -19.66
CA GLU A 204 -2.06 -18.24 -19.27
C GLU A 204 -2.39 -17.73 -17.87
N PHE A 205 -1.42 -17.84 -16.95
CA PHE A 205 -1.54 -17.25 -15.63
C PHE A 205 -1.66 -15.72 -15.69
N ALA A 206 -0.87 -15.05 -16.52
CA ALA A 206 -0.92 -13.60 -16.71
C ALA A 206 -2.28 -13.13 -17.24
N LEU A 207 -2.87 -13.86 -18.20
CA LEU A 207 -4.23 -13.60 -18.69
C LEU A 207 -5.29 -13.81 -17.60
N PHE A 208 -5.16 -14.86 -16.80
CA PHE A 208 -6.04 -15.09 -15.65
C PHE A 208 -5.95 -13.95 -14.62
N VAL A 209 -4.75 -13.49 -14.29
CA VAL A 209 -4.55 -12.33 -13.39
C VAL A 209 -5.13 -11.06 -14.00
N GLY A 210 -4.95 -10.85 -15.30
CA GLY A 210 -5.57 -9.74 -16.03
C GLY A 210 -7.09 -9.76 -15.92
N PHE A 211 -7.72 -10.92 -16.16
CA PHE A 211 -9.15 -11.09 -15.96
C PHE A 211 -9.58 -10.81 -14.51
N GLN A 212 -8.81 -11.29 -13.53
CA GLN A 212 -9.08 -11.02 -12.11
C GLN A 212 -9.01 -9.52 -11.78
N ILE A 213 -8.05 -8.78 -12.35
CA ILE A 213 -7.95 -7.32 -12.17
C ILE A 213 -9.15 -6.63 -12.82
N PHE A 214 -9.54 -7.04 -14.03
CA PHE A 214 -10.71 -6.49 -14.71
C PHE A 214 -11.99 -6.70 -13.90
N VAL A 215 -12.20 -7.90 -13.36
CA VAL A 215 -13.33 -8.19 -12.46
C VAL A 215 -13.24 -7.35 -11.18
N GLN A 216 -12.06 -7.13 -10.62
CA GLN A 216 -11.88 -6.24 -9.47
C GLN A 216 -12.18 -4.77 -9.79
N MET A 217 -11.87 -4.30 -11.00
CA MET A 217 -12.23 -2.95 -11.45
C MET A 217 -13.75 -2.79 -11.53
N LEU A 218 -14.46 -3.78 -12.08
CA LEU A 218 -15.94 -3.80 -12.07
C LEU A 218 -16.49 -3.96 -10.65
N GLY A 219 -15.85 -4.80 -9.83
CA GLY A 219 -16.19 -5.03 -8.44
C GLY A 219 -16.01 -3.77 -7.57
N ALA A 220 -15.04 -2.90 -7.87
CA ALA A 220 -14.93 -1.60 -7.22
C ALA A 220 -16.14 -0.70 -7.52
N CYS A 221 -16.78 -0.87 -8.69
CA CYS A 221 -18.03 -0.18 -9.04
C CYS A 221 -19.27 -0.84 -8.43
N CYS A 222 -19.24 -2.17 -8.18
CA CYS A 222 -20.43 -2.94 -7.80
C CYS A 222 -20.47 -3.44 -6.34
N ASP A 223 -19.37 -3.89 -5.73
CA ASP A 223 -19.32 -4.35 -4.32
C ASP A 223 -17.87 -4.64 -3.80
N GLY A 224 -17.03 -3.61 -3.67
CA GLY A 224 -15.58 -3.75 -3.44
C GLY A 224 -15.12 -4.18 -2.03
N PHE A 225 -15.59 -5.29 -1.48
CA PHE A 225 -15.32 -5.70 -0.08
C PHE A 225 -13.84 -5.81 0.30
N GLN A 226 -12.96 -6.25 -0.62
CA GLN A 226 -11.56 -6.56 -0.25
C GLN A 226 -10.69 -5.31 -0.11
N MET A 227 -10.72 -4.36 -1.05
CA MET A 227 -9.94 -3.12 -0.95
C MET A 227 -10.61 -2.05 -0.07
N CYS A 228 -11.95 -2.00 -0.01
CA CYS A 228 -12.65 -1.06 0.86
C CYS A 228 -12.36 -1.33 2.34
N SER A 229 -12.11 -2.58 2.74
CA SER A 229 -11.79 -2.92 4.13
C SER A 229 -10.49 -2.27 4.61
N VAL A 230 -9.42 -2.28 3.79
CA VAL A 230 -8.14 -1.61 4.11
C VAL A 230 -8.31 -0.10 4.16
N ILE A 231 -9.04 0.48 3.21
CA ILE A 231 -9.32 1.93 3.18
C ILE A 231 -10.17 2.35 4.40
N ALA A 232 -11.17 1.55 4.76
CA ALA A 232 -12.02 1.79 5.93
C ALA A 232 -11.21 1.71 7.23
N LEU A 233 -10.30 0.74 7.35
CA LEU A 233 -9.39 0.64 8.50
C LEU A 233 -8.47 1.86 8.60
N ARG A 234 -7.85 2.30 7.49
CA ARG A 234 -7.04 3.52 7.46
C ARG A 234 -7.86 4.76 7.86
N SER A 235 -9.07 4.91 7.32
CA SER A 235 -9.99 6.00 7.69
C SER A 235 -10.36 5.98 9.18
N LEU A 236 -10.55 4.80 9.76
CA LEU A 236 -10.85 4.64 11.18
C LEU A 236 -9.68 5.10 12.05
N ILE A 237 -8.46 4.72 11.67
CA ILE A 237 -7.22 5.10 12.38
C ILE A 237 -7.07 6.62 12.39
N CYS A 238 -7.29 7.29 11.25
CA CYS A 238 -7.24 8.75 11.16
C CYS A 238 -8.26 9.45 12.08
N LYS A 239 -9.36 8.79 12.46
CA LYS A 239 -10.36 9.33 13.38
C LYS A 239 -10.06 9.04 14.85
N ILE A 240 -9.27 8.00 15.13
CA ILE A 240 -8.89 7.60 16.49
C ILE A 240 -7.62 8.34 16.94
N VAL A 241 -6.75 8.66 16.00
CA VAL A 241 -5.45 9.27 16.26
C VAL A 241 -5.52 10.78 16.04
N PRO A 242 -5.04 11.59 17.00
CA PRO A 242 -5.01 13.04 16.83
C PRO A 242 -4.05 13.45 15.70
N PRO A 243 -4.28 14.59 15.03
CA PRO A 243 -3.51 14.99 13.83
C PRO A 243 -1.99 15.05 14.05
N ASN A 244 -1.55 15.42 15.24
CA ASN A 244 -0.14 15.50 15.63
C ASN A 244 0.57 14.14 15.74
N GLU A 245 -0.17 13.05 15.96
CA GLU A 245 0.37 11.68 16.07
C GLU A 245 0.02 10.82 14.83
N LEU A 246 -0.64 11.42 13.82
CA LEU A 246 -1.11 10.71 12.62
C LEU A 246 0.04 10.20 11.75
N GLY A 247 1.05 11.05 11.52
CA GLY A 247 2.24 10.68 10.74
C GLY A 247 2.97 9.48 11.36
N GLN A 248 3.19 9.52 12.67
CA GLN A 248 3.82 8.41 13.41
C GLN A 248 2.98 7.13 13.32
N THR A 249 1.66 7.22 13.49
CA THR A 249 0.80 6.03 13.39
C THR A 249 0.82 5.45 11.97
N ASN A 250 0.81 6.29 10.93
CA ASN A 250 0.87 5.84 9.55
C ASN A 250 2.21 5.16 9.23
N SER A 251 3.33 5.67 9.77
CA SER A 251 4.64 5.01 9.69
C SER A 251 4.65 3.64 10.37
N MET A 252 3.93 3.45 11.48
CA MET A 252 3.78 2.12 12.08
C MET A 252 2.99 1.16 11.21
N LEU A 253 1.91 1.62 10.59
CA LEU A 253 1.14 0.77 9.69
C LEU A 253 2.00 0.32 8.52
N ALA A 254 2.80 1.22 7.95
CA ALA A 254 3.76 0.87 6.91
C ALA A 254 4.79 -0.18 7.38
N LEU A 255 5.28 -0.06 8.63
CA LEU A 255 6.20 -1.06 9.21
C LEU A 255 5.52 -2.42 9.39
N VAL A 256 4.27 -2.44 9.83
CA VAL A 256 3.47 -3.67 9.96
C VAL A 256 3.17 -4.27 8.57
N GLU A 257 2.85 -3.44 7.58
CA GLU A 257 2.65 -3.85 6.19
C GLU A 257 3.92 -4.47 5.58
N ALA A 258 5.10 -3.93 5.89
CA ALA A 258 6.38 -4.48 5.43
C ALA A 258 6.67 -5.89 5.98
N LEU A 259 6.09 -6.27 7.12
CA LEU A 259 6.22 -7.60 7.69
C LEU A 259 5.26 -8.62 7.06
N ILE A 260 4.24 -8.17 6.34
CA ILE A 260 3.21 -9.04 5.77
C ILE A 260 3.80 -10.12 4.85
N PRO A 261 4.61 -9.78 3.82
CA PRO A 261 5.13 -10.79 2.89
C PRO A 261 6.01 -11.82 3.61
N ILE A 262 6.73 -11.41 4.64
CA ILE A 262 7.59 -12.29 5.43
C ILE A 262 6.74 -13.30 6.22
N ILE A 263 5.76 -12.80 6.99
CA ILE A 263 4.91 -13.65 7.84
C ILE A 263 4.02 -14.54 6.99
N PHE A 264 3.21 -13.94 6.12
CA PHE A 264 2.20 -14.67 5.35
C PHE A 264 2.83 -15.45 4.20
N GLY A 265 3.86 -14.94 3.53
CA GLY A 265 4.58 -15.70 2.51
C GLY A 265 5.18 -16.98 3.09
N THR A 266 5.82 -16.92 4.26
CA THR A 266 6.40 -18.11 4.91
C THR A 266 5.33 -19.09 5.39
N ILE A 267 4.26 -18.61 6.02
CA ILE A 267 3.15 -19.45 6.49
C ILE A 267 2.52 -20.18 5.30
N TYR A 268 2.17 -19.46 4.24
CA TYR A 268 1.52 -20.03 3.06
C TYR A 268 2.45 -20.98 2.30
N ALA A 269 3.74 -20.63 2.14
CA ALA A 269 4.73 -21.50 1.53
C ALA A 269 4.88 -22.82 2.32
N THR A 270 4.96 -22.75 3.65
CA THR A 270 5.09 -23.93 4.51
C THR A 270 3.85 -24.83 4.43
N ILE A 271 2.65 -24.23 4.45
CA ILE A 271 1.39 -24.96 4.30
C ILE A 271 1.34 -25.62 2.93
N TYR A 272 1.65 -24.87 1.87
CA TYR A 272 1.65 -25.39 0.50
C TYR A 272 2.60 -26.56 0.36
N GLN A 273 3.86 -26.43 0.78
CA GLN A 273 4.86 -27.50 0.74
C GLN A 273 4.42 -28.77 1.48
N LYS A 274 3.78 -28.64 2.64
CA LYS A 274 3.32 -29.80 3.43
C LYS A 274 2.05 -30.47 2.88
N THR A 275 1.26 -29.74 2.09
CA THR A 275 -0.06 -30.17 1.64
C THR A 275 -0.14 -30.44 0.15
N VAL A 276 0.89 -30.08 -0.63
CA VAL A 276 0.89 -30.18 -2.09
C VAL A 276 0.61 -31.60 -2.58
N ASP A 277 1.12 -32.62 -1.90
CA ASP A 277 0.93 -34.02 -2.30
C ASP A 277 -0.47 -34.57 -1.97
N VAL A 278 -1.17 -33.98 -1.00
CA VAL A 278 -2.49 -34.43 -0.55
C VAL A 278 -3.59 -33.58 -1.17
N PHE A 279 -3.55 -32.27 -0.95
CA PHE A 279 -4.49 -31.31 -1.48
C PHE A 279 -3.83 -29.92 -1.64
N PRO A 280 -3.33 -29.58 -2.85
CA PRO A 280 -2.66 -28.30 -3.11
C PRO A 280 -3.50 -27.06 -2.78
N GLY A 281 -4.83 -27.18 -2.77
CA GLY A 281 -5.75 -26.08 -2.46
C GLY A 281 -5.93 -25.80 -0.96
N THR A 282 -5.21 -26.47 -0.06
CA THR A 282 -5.41 -26.34 1.40
C THR A 282 -5.25 -24.91 1.90
N TYR A 283 -4.34 -24.14 1.28
CA TYR A 283 -4.12 -22.74 1.66
C TYR A 283 -5.37 -21.85 1.45
N PHE A 284 -6.29 -22.19 0.55
CA PHE A 284 -7.54 -21.45 0.39
C PHE A 284 -8.46 -21.60 1.60
N PHE A 285 -8.52 -22.79 2.21
CA PHE A 285 -9.28 -23.00 3.44
C PHE A 285 -8.66 -22.24 4.62
N VAL A 286 -7.34 -22.20 4.69
CA VAL A 286 -6.61 -21.40 5.68
C VAL A 286 -6.92 -19.91 5.49
N SER A 287 -6.89 -19.41 4.26
CA SER A 287 -7.31 -18.04 3.95
C SER A 287 -8.74 -17.75 4.38
N ALA A 288 -9.68 -18.65 4.09
CA ALA A 288 -11.08 -18.49 4.49
C ALA A 288 -11.22 -18.38 6.02
N GLY A 289 -10.52 -19.24 6.77
CA GLY A 289 -10.47 -19.17 8.23
C GLY A 289 -9.90 -17.85 8.75
N ILE A 290 -8.77 -17.39 8.20
CA ILE A 290 -8.15 -16.12 8.59
C ILE A 290 -9.07 -14.93 8.26
N ARG A 291 -9.78 -14.96 7.12
CA ARG A 291 -10.74 -13.92 6.72
C ARG A 291 -11.94 -13.85 7.65
N ILE A 292 -12.46 -14.99 8.12
CA ILE A 292 -13.54 -15.02 9.12
C ILE A 292 -13.09 -14.37 10.43
N LEU A 293 -11.85 -14.65 10.87
CA LEU A 293 -11.26 -14.00 12.05
C LEU A 293 -11.10 -12.48 11.84
N GLY A 294 -10.59 -12.07 10.68
CA GLY A 294 -10.46 -10.66 10.30
C GLY A 294 -11.81 -9.93 10.28
N LEU A 295 -12.86 -10.58 9.76
CA LEU A 295 -14.22 -10.06 9.76
C LEU A 295 -14.74 -9.87 11.19
N GLY A 296 -14.47 -10.81 12.10
CA GLY A 296 -14.83 -10.68 13.52
C GLY A 296 -14.22 -9.44 14.17
N PHE A 297 -12.92 -9.20 13.97
CA PHE A 297 -12.25 -7.99 14.47
C PHE A 297 -12.79 -6.71 13.82
N PHE A 298 -13.04 -6.74 12.51
CA PHE A 298 -13.61 -5.61 11.79
C PHE A 298 -15.00 -5.23 12.30
N LEU A 299 -15.89 -6.22 12.50
CA LEU A 299 -17.24 -6.00 13.05
C LEU A 299 -17.18 -5.45 14.47
N TRP A 300 -16.25 -5.94 15.29
CA TRP A 300 -16.02 -5.38 16.62
C TRP A 300 -15.57 -3.91 16.58
N LEU A 301 -14.59 -3.58 15.73
CA LEU A 301 -14.13 -2.20 15.52
C LEU A 301 -15.27 -1.29 15.04
N TYR A 302 -16.07 -1.78 14.10
CA TYR A 302 -17.21 -1.05 13.56
C TYR A 302 -18.28 -0.78 14.64
N LYS A 303 -18.65 -1.80 15.42
CA LYS A 303 -19.59 -1.65 16.54
C LYS A 303 -19.09 -0.65 17.58
N GLU A 304 -17.82 -0.76 17.95
CA GLU A 304 -17.20 0.16 18.90
C GLU A 304 -17.20 1.59 18.35
N ALA A 305 -16.83 1.81 17.09
CA ALA A 305 -16.87 3.13 16.46
C ALA A 305 -18.29 3.73 16.42
N LEU A 306 -19.32 2.93 16.20
CA LEU A 306 -20.72 3.36 16.29
C LEU A 306 -21.10 3.77 17.73
N LEU A 307 -20.66 3.02 18.74
CA LEU A 307 -20.91 3.36 20.14
C LEU A 307 -20.29 4.70 20.52
N LEU A 308 -19.08 4.99 20.02
CA LEU A 308 -18.44 6.29 20.24
C LEU A 308 -19.24 7.43 19.64
N ARG A 309 -19.64 7.30 18.37
CA ARG A 309 -20.46 8.32 17.70
C ARG A 309 -21.77 8.57 18.45
N ARG A 310 -22.38 7.52 19.02
CA ARG A 310 -23.59 7.64 19.83
C ARG A 310 -23.33 8.37 21.15
N ARG A 311 -22.22 8.10 21.84
CA ARG A 311 -21.82 8.81 23.07
C ARG A 311 -21.55 10.29 22.80
N SER A 312 -20.74 10.60 21.80
CA SER A 312 -20.43 11.99 21.42
C SER A 312 -21.68 12.79 21.04
N ARG A 313 -22.67 12.17 20.36
CA ARG A 313 -23.96 12.82 20.07
C ARG A 313 -24.82 13.05 21.31
N LYS A 314 -24.75 12.17 22.31
CA LYS A 314 -25.48 12.34 23.57
C LYS A 314 -24.86 13.47 24.40
N GLU A 315 -23.54 13.45 24.56
CA GLU A 315 -22.78 14.51 25.24
C GLU A 315 -23.00 15.88 24.57
N ALA A 316 -22.98 15.95 23.23
CA ALA A 316 -23.27 17.19 22.52
C ALA A 316 -24.70 17.70 22.75
N LYS A 317 -25.69 16.79 22.84
CA LYS A 317 -27.08 17.16 23.17
C LYS A 317 -27.20 17.65 24.62
N GLU A 318 -26.59 16.95 25.57
CA GLU A 318 -26.61 17.34 26.98
C GLU A 318 -25.93 18.71 27.17
N ASN A 319 -24.75 18.94 26.58
CA ASN A 319 -24.09 20.24 26.63
C ASN A 319 -24.91 21.35 25.97
N SER A 320 -25.61 21.06 24.86
CA SER A 320 -26.48 22.06 24.21
C SER A 320 -27.68 22.44 25.08
N ILE A 321 -28.22 21.48 25.84
CA ILE A 321 -29.32 21.71 26.79
C ILE A 321 -28.81 22.50 27.99
N GLU A 322 -27.65 22.14 28.57
CA GLU A 322 -27.03 22.91 29.66
C GLU A 322 -26.72 24.36 29.24
N THR A 323 -26.18 24.56 28.03
CA THR A 323 -25.90 25.91 27.51
C THR A 323 -27.19 26.74 27.38
N TYR A 324 -28.28 26.13 26.91
CA TYR A 324 -29.58 26.79 26.80
C TYR A 324 -30.19 27.13 28.17
N ILE A 325 -30.00 26.25 29.17
CA ILE A 325 -30.47 26.49 30.55
C ILE A 325 -29.64 27.58 31.24
N MET A 326 -28.31 27.63 31.00
CA MET A 326 -27.42 28.61 31.61
C MET A 326 -27.50 30.01 30.98
N ASN A 327 -27.95 30.12 29.72
CA ASN A 327 -28.14 31.41 29.07
C ASN A 327 -29.41 31.42 28.19
N PRO A 328 -30.61 31.49 28.81
CA PRO A 328 -31.88 31.40 28.09
C PRO A 328 -32.17 32.61 27.17
N ASP A 329 -31.49 33.75 27.37
CA ASP A 329 -31.72 35.01 26.65
C ASP A 329 -30.55 35.44 25.74
N GLY A 330 -29.62 34.54 25.41
CA GLY A 330 -28.45 34.85 24.59
C GLY A 330 -28.76 35.03 23.09
N ILE A 331 -29.08 36.27 22.69
CA ILE A 331 -28.79 36.80 21.34
C ILE A 331 -27.29 37.08 21.22
#